data_AF-A0A258H8M0-F1
#
_entry.id   AF-A0A258H8M0-F1
#
_cell.length_a   1.000
_cell.length_b   1.000
_cell.length_c   1.000
_cell.angle_alpha   90.00
_cell.angle_beta   90.00
_cell.angle_gamma   90.00
#
_symmetry.space_group_name_H-M   'P 1'
#
loop_
_entity.id
_entity.type
_entity.pdbx_description
1 polymer ?
#
loop_
_entity_poly.entity_id
_entity_poly.type
_entity_poly.pdbx_seq_one_letter_code
_entity_poly.pdbx_strand_id
1 'polypeptide(L)' 'MANRTKKKRNKVYTGADAAKRQPTVTRISAVNRSRPQQWWYDNQRVVKPVGITILVVTVIVWLIIEFVQIIAG' A
#
# COMPACT_ATOMS: atom_id res chain seq x y z
N MET A 1 4.17 68.09 18.26
CA MET A 1 4.02 66.86 19.07
C MET A 1 3.42 65.79 18.17
N ALA A 2 4.23 64.86 17.66
CA ALA A 2 3.78 63.88 16.66
C ALA A 2 2.91 62.80 17.31
N ASN A 3 1.67 62.67 16.82
CA ASN A 3 0.67 61.74 17.34
C ASN A 3 1.08 60.29 17.03
N ARG A 4 1.47 59.53 18.05
CA ARG A 4 1.85 58.12 17.90
C ARG A 4 0.58 57.26 17.91
N THR A 5 -0.01 57.02 16.76
CA THR A 5 -1.15 56.11 16.62
C THR A 5 -0.69 54.67 16.88
N LYS A 6 -1.18 54.06 17.97
CA LYS A 6 -0.88 52.65 18.29
C LYS A 6 -1.39 51.74 17.18
N LYS A 7 -0.50 50.90 16.63
CA LYS A 7 -0.85 49.87 15.64
C LYS A 7 -1.87 48.89 16.23
N LYS A 8 -3.04 48.75 15.60
CA LYS A 8 -4.06 47.76 15.97
C LYS A 8 -3.48 46.34 15.78
N ARG A 9 -3.64 45.46 16.77
CA ARG A 9 -3.19 44.06 16.71
C ARG A 9 -4.23 43.28 15.91
N ASN A 10 -3.95 43.02 14.64
CA ASN A 10 -4.86 42.29 13.73
C ASN A 10 -4.42 40.84 13.55
N LYS A 11 -3.57 40.31 14.45
CA LYS A 11 -3.00 38.97 14.26
C LYS A 11 -4.15 37.98 14.41
N VAL A 12 -4.47 37.29 13.32
CA VAL A 12 -5.42 36.18 13.30
C VAL A 12 -4.91 35.15 14.30
N TYR A 13 -5.64 34.96 15.40
CA TYR A 13 -5.30 33.94 16.38
C TYR A 13 -5.59 32.57 15.75
N THR A 14 -4.54 31.93 15.25
CA THR A 14 -4.55 30.52 14.85
C THR A 14 -4.75 29.68 16.10
N GLY A 15 -6.03 29.47 16.46
CA GLY A 15 -6.44 28.80 17.69
C GLY A 15 -7.96 28.82 17.87
N ALA A 16 -8.63 29.90 17.42
CA ALA A 16 -10.10 29.99 17.48
C ALA A 16 -10.80 28.91 16.64
N ASP A 17 -10.21 28.53 15.50
CA ASP A 17 -10.70 27.44 14.63
C ASP A 17 -9.98 26.10 14.87
N ALA A 18 -9.04 26.01 15.82
CA ALA A 18 -8.33 24.75 16.10
C ALA A 18 -9.28 23.68 16.66
N ALA A 19 -10.37 24.08 17.32
CA ALA A 19 -11.43 23.18 17.78
C ALA A 19 -12.26 22.54 16.65
N LYS A 20 -12.19 23.05 15.41
CA LYS A 20 -12.94 22.49 14.26
C LYS A 20 -12.24 21.30 13.61
N ARG A 21 -10.94 21.10 13.84
CA ARG A 21 -10.20 19.95 13.32
C ARG A 21 -10.24 18.82 14.33
N GLN A 22 -11.28 17.99 14.26
CA GLN A 22 -11.31 16.75 15.02
C GLN A 22 -10.19 15.82 14.53
N PRO A 23 -9.40 15.22 15.44
CA PRO A 23 -8.40 14.25 15.05
C PRO A 23 -9.10 13.02 14.43
N THR A 24 -8.59 12.55 13.30
CA THR A 24 -9.07 11.29 12.71
C THR A 24 -8.53 10.13 13.55
N VAL A 25 -9.40 9.56 14.39
CA VAL A 25 -9.06 8.38 15.19
C VAL A 25 -8.99 7.16 14.28
N THR A 26 -7.78 6.70 13.96
CA THR A 26 -7.56 5.44 13.24
C THR A 26 -7.63 4.29 14.23
N ARG A 27 -8.71 3.51 14.20
CA ARG A 27 -8.82 2.28 15.00
C ARG A 27 -8.02 1.18 14.32
N ILE A 28 -6.91 0.79 14.93
CA ILE A 28 -6.07 -0.31 14.47
C ILE A 28 -6.55 -1.57 15.20
N SER A 29 -7.15 -2.51 14.48
CA SER A 29 -7.50 -3.83 15.00
C SER A 29 -6.50 -4.87 14.52
N ALA A 30 -5.89 -5.59 15.46
CA ALA A 30 -5.07 -6.75 15.14
C ALA A 30 -5.98 -7.94 14.83
N VAL A 31 -5.94 -8.46 13.60
CA VAL A 31 -6.63 -9.70 13.25
C VAL A 31 -5.82 -10.87 13.80
N ASN A 32 -6.41 -11.67 14.66
CA ASN A 32 -5.77 -12.88 15.18
C ASN A 32 -5.75 -13.93 14.06
N ARG A 33 -4.58 -14.18 13.46
CA ARG A 33 -4.39 -15.11 12.34
C ARG A 33 -3.53 -16.29 12.78
N SER A 34 -3.85 -17.48 12.29
CA SER A 34 -2.99 -18.64 12.48
C SER A 34 -1.65 -18.45 11.74
N ARG A 35 -0.58 -19.09 12.23
CA ARG A 35 0.76 -19.04 11.61
C ARG A 35 0.76 -19.19 10.08
N PRO A 36 0.08 -20.18 9.47
CA PRO A 36 0.07 -20.32 8.01
C PRO A 36 -0.66 -19.17 7.30
N GLN A 37 -1.74 -18.64 7.89
CA GLN A 37 -2.50 -17.55 7.29
C GLN A 37 -1.77 -16.21 7.40
N GLN A 38 -1.01 -16.01 8.48
CA GLN A 38 -0.13 -14.86 8.63
C GLN A 38 1.00 -14.90 7.60
N TRP A 39 1.67 -16.04 7.45
CA TRP A 39 2.73 -16.21 6.44
C TRP A 39 2.22 -15.94 5.02
N TRP A 40 1.04 -16.46 4.67
CA TRP A 40 0.45 -16.20 3.36
C TRP A 40 0.20 -14.71 3.11
N TYR A 41 -0.31 -13.99 4.12
CA TYR A 41 -0.55 -12.55 4.02
C TYR A 41 0.75 -11.77 3.81
N ASP A 42 1.78 -12.11 4.58
CA ASP A 42 3.08 -11.43 4.53
C ASP A 42 3.78 -11.69 3.20
N ASN A 43 3.72 -12.93 2.71
CA ASN A 43 4.39 -13.35 1.47
C ASN A 43 3.54 -13.17 0.21
N GLN A 44 2.30 -12.67 0.30
CA GLN A 44 1.39 -12.56 -0.86
C GLN A 44 1.99 -11.78 -2.04
N ARG A 45 2.83 -10.78 -1.75
CA ARG A 45 3.51 -9.96 -2.77
C ARG A 45 4.56 -10.74 -3.57
N VAL A 46 5.14 -11.78 -2.99
CA VAL A 46 6.17 -12.63 -3.59
C VAL A 46 5.54 -13.89 -4.21
N VAL A 47 4.55 -14.48 -3.55
CA VAL A 47 3.88 -15.70 -4.02
C VAL A 47 3.19 -15.47 -5.36
N LYS A 48 2.56 -14.30 -5.56
CA LYS A 48 1.87 -13.96 -6.81
C LYS A 48 2.79 -14.00 -8.04
N PRO A 49 3.89 -13.23 -8.12
CA PRO A 49 4.77 -13.27 -9.27
C PRO A 49 5.46 -14.63 -9.43
N VAL A 50 5.89 -15.27 -8.34
CA VAL A 50 6.55 -16.59 -8.41
C VAL A 50 5.60 -17.64 -9.01
N GLY A 51 4.33 -17.66 -8.59
CA GLY A 51 3.33 -18.56 -9.15
C GLY A 51 3.11 -18.34 -10.65
N ILE A 52 3.07 -17.08 -11.10
CA ILE A 52 2.95 -16.74 -12.53
C ILE A 52 4.19 -17.21 -13.29
N THR A 53 5.40 -16.97 -12.77
CA THR A 53 6.64 -17.41 -13.41
C THR A 53 6.67 -18.93 -13.57
N ILE A 54 6.30 -19.69 -12.54
CA ILE A 54 6.24 -21.16 -12.61
C ILE A 54 5.27 -21.62 -13.70
N LEU A 55 4.08 -21.02 -13.77
CA LEU A 55 3.08 -21.35 -14.77
C LEU A 55 3.62 -21.09 -16.19
N VAL A 56 4.20 -19.91 -16.43
CA VAL A 56 4.78 -19.55 -17.73
C VAL A 56 5.89 -20.52 -18.15
N VAL A 57 6.80 -20.85 -17.24
CA VAL A 57 7.89 -21.81 -17.50
C VAL A 57 7.33 -23.18 -17.87
N THR A 58 6.30 -23.64 -17.15
CA THR A 58 5.67 -24.93 -17.40
C THR A 58 5.04 -24.99 -18.80
N VAL A 59 4.36 -23.93 -19.21
CA VAL A 59 3.78 -23.82 -20.55
C VAL A 59 4.87 -23.84 -21.62
N ILE A 60 5.98 -23.11 -21.42
CA ILE A 60 7.09 -23.10 -22.38
C ILE A 60 7.68 -24.51 -22.55
N VAL A 61 7.93 -25.22 -21.44
CA VAL A 61 8.45 -26.59 -21.49
C VAL A 61 7.50 -27.52 -22.22
N TRP A 62 6.20 -27.43 -21.95
CA TRP A 62 5.19 -28.24 -22.64
C TRP A 62 5.17 -27.97 -24.15
N LEU A 63 5.22 -26.70 -24.57
CA LEU A 63 5.28 -26.34 -25.99
C LEU A 63 6.54 -26.87 -26.68
N ILE A 64 7.69 -26.88 -25.99
CA ILE A 64 8.93 -27.44 -26.54
C ILE A 64 8.78 -28.95 -26.76
N ILE A 65 8.17 -29.66 -25.81
CA ILE A 65 7.94 -31.12 -25.93
C ILE A 65 7.04 -31.41 -27.13
N GLU A 66 5.90 -30.72 -27.25
CA GLU A 66 4.98 -30.84 -28.39
C GLU A 66 5.68 -30.54 -29.71
N PHE A 67 6.48 -29.48 -29.77
CA PHE A 67 7.24 -29.11 -30.97
C PHE A 67 8.24 -30.18 -31.39
N VAL A 68 8.97 -30.76 -30.42
CA VAL A 68 9.90 -31.87 -30.70
C VAL A 68 9.16 -33.12 -31.16
N GLN A 69 8.00 -33.43 -30.57
CA GLN A 69 7.18 -34.57 -30.99
C GLN A 69 6.65 -34.42 -32.42
N ILE A 70 6.25 -33.21 -32.82
CA ILE A 70 5.77 -32.92 -34.18
C ILE A 70 6.89 -33.05 -35.22
N ILE A 71 8.13 -32.74 -34.86
CA ILE A 71 9.27 -32.81 -35.79
C ILE A 71 9.88 -34.20 -35.86
N ALA A 72 9.91 -34.91 -34.73
CA ALA A 72 10.52 -36.24 -34.62
C ALA A 72 9.56 -37.39 -34.97
N GLY A 73 8.25 -37.13 -34.95
CA GLY A 73 7.20 -38.03 -35.44
C GLY A 73 6.87 -37.76 -36.90
#